data_AF-A0A2E5KNS8-F1
#
_entry.id   AF-A0A2E5KNS8-F1
#
_cell.length_a   1.000
_cell.length_b   1.000
_cell.length_c   1.000
_cell.angle_alpha   90.00
_cell.angle_beta   90.00
_cell.angle_gamma   90.00
#
_symmetry.space_group_name_H-M   'P 1'
#
loop_
_entity.id
_entity.type
_entity.pdbx_description
1 polymer ?
#
loop_
_entity_poly.entity_id
_entity_poly.type
_entity_poly.pdbx_seq_one_letter_code
_entity_poly.pdbx_strand_id
1 'polypeptide(L)'
;MLPTAQHSTGIHGARNLSLPENPFWDFSIRVYAVTGVAEACLALQDDQGADVNLVLFCLWVAQQNGGRLSRSQLEGYLDRVADWQAQVVVPLRALRRQLKEESSAIPPEFRELVRSTVKRAELDAEHAEQLYLASLKPEGSDSKKPSPEAAAMDAAENLAQYLSLLKVRSSSRVQEKVDVLLSAAFPDVPRDKIAILARYET
;
A
#
# COMPACT_ATOMS: atom_id res chain seq x y z
N MET A 1 -46.69 40.68 16.66
CA MET A 1 -45.57 40.15 17.46
C MET A 1 -45.37 38.69 17.05
N LEU A 2 -44.48 38.46 16.08
CA LEU A 2 -43.87 37.17 15.73
C LEU A 2 -42.49 37.52 15.16
N PRO A 3 -41.38 36.92 15.63
CA PRO A 3 -40.04 37.42 15.35
C PRO A 3 -39.48 36.88 14.02
N THR A 4 -38.76 37.77 13.35
CA THR A 4 -37.85 37.54 12.23
C THR A 4 -36.72 36.60 12.68
N ALA A 5 -36.68 35.36 12.18
CA ALA A 5 -35.53 34.49 12.35
C ALA A 5 -34.52 34.77 11.24
N GLN A 6 -33.45 35.47 11.61
CA GLN A 6 -32.29 35.73 10.78
C GLN A 6 -31.63 34.41 10.35
N HIS A 7 -31.39 34.28 9.05
CA HIS A 7 -30.34 33.40 8.54
C HIS A 7 -29.00 33.90 9.08
N SER A 8 -28.34 33.09 9.89
CA SER A 8 -26.91 33.24 10.16
C SER A 8 -26.23 31.89 10.02
N THR A 9 -25.66 31.73 8.84
CA THR A 9 -24.46 30.97 8.49
C THR A 9 -23.56 30.61 9.68
N GLY A 10 -23.20 29.33 9.76
CA GLY A 10 -22.17 28.86 10.67
C GLY A 10 -21.91 27.37 10.52
N ILE A 11 -21.52 26.88 9.34
CA ILE A 11 -20.75 25.63 9.24
C ILE A 11 -19.39 25.93 9.88
N HIS A 12 -19.33 25.89 11.20
CA HIS A 12 -18.10 26.02 11.96
C HIS A 12 -17.24 24.77 11.74
N GLY A 13 -16.26 24.93 10.84
CA GLY A 13 -15.00 24.21 10.87
C GLY A 13 -15.11 22.70 10.79
N ALA A 14 -15.41 22.16 9.60
CA ALA A 14 -14.77 20.91 9.23
C ALA A 14 -13.26 21.19 9.28
N ARG A 15 -12.59 20.83 10.39
CA ARG A 15 -11.13 20.73 10.39
C ARG A 15 -10.79 19.94 9.14
N ASN A 16 -9.88 20.45 8.33
CA ASN A 16 -9.33 19.68 7.23
C ASN A 16 -8.56 18.53 7.89
N LEU A 17 -9.25 17.42 8.15
CA LEU A 17 -8.73 16.24 8.84
C LEU A 17 -7.88 15.51 7.80
N SER A 18 -6.64 15.97 7.61
CA SER A 18 -5.62 15.21 6.90
C SER A 18 -4.95 14.26 7.89
N LEU A 19 -4.72 13.02 7.46
CA LEU A 19 -3.86 12.11 8.17
C LEU A 19 -2.43 12.69 8.25
N PRO A 20 -1.67 12.40 9.33
CA PRO A 20 -0.34 12.94 9.53
C PRO A 20 0.64 12.48 8.44
N GLU A 21 1.67 13.28 8.18
CA GLU A 21 2.78 12.87 7.32
C GLU A 21 3.50 11.65 7.89
N ASN A 22 3.97 10.76 7.01
CA ASN A 22 4.67 9.56 7.41
C ASN A 22 5.67 9.10 6.34
N PRO A 23 6.92 8.76 6.71
CA PRO A 23 7.92 8.31 5.75
C PRO A 23 7.53 7.06 4.95
N PHE A 24 6.66 6.19 5.49
CA PHE A 24 6.13 5.04 4.76
C PHE A 24 5.14 5.47 3.69
N TRP A 25 4.22 6.37 4.01
CA TRP A 25 3.27 6.89 3.02
C TRP A 25 4.00 7.64 1.89
N ASP A 26 4.98 8.48 2.23
CA ASP A 26 5.80 9.18 1.23
C ASP A 26 6.57 8.20 0.35
N PHE A 27 7.08 7.12 0.94
CA PHE A 27 7.73 6.04 0.20
C PHE A 27 6.74 5.38 -0.77
N SER A 28 5.56 5.01 -0.29
CA SER A 28 4.51 4.38 -1.08
C SER A 28 4.12 5.25 -2.27
N ILE A 29 3.92 6.56 -2.08
CA ILE A 29 3.62 7.49 -3.18
C ILE A 29 4.74 7.49 -4.22
N ARG A 30 6.01 7.62 -3.79
CA ARG A 30 7.16 7.67 -4.71
C ARG A 30 7.31 6.38 -5.51
N VAL A 31 7.23 5.22 -4.83
CA VAL A 31 7.38 3.92 -5.48
C VAL A 31 6.22 3.63 -6.41
N TYR A 32 4.98 3.91 -5.99
CA TYR A 32 3.79 3.67 -6.81
C TYR A 32 3.74 4.54 -8.07
N ALA A 33 4.39 5.72 -8.06
CA ALA A 33 4.51 6.59 -9.24
C ALA A 33 5.48 6.04 -10.32
N VAL A 34 6.32 5.05 -10.00
CA VAL A 34 7.24 4.45 -10.97
C VAL A 34 6.47 3.60 -11.99
N THR A 35 6.79 3.76 -13.27
CA THR A 35 6.17 3.00 -14.37
C THR A 35 6.24 1.49 -14.11
N GLY A 36 5.09 0.82 -14.22
CA GLY A 36 4.95 -0.62 -14.04
C GLY A 36 4.60 -1.06 -12.61
N VAL A 37 4.86 -0.23 -11.58
CA VAL A 37 4.57 -0.60 -10.18
C VAL A 37 3.07 -0.78 -9.94
N ALA A 38 2.25 0.17 -10.39
CA ALA A 38 0.80 0.07 -10.25
C ALA A 38 0.24 -1.21 -10.88
N GLU A 39 0.73 -1.57 -12.08
CA GLU A 39 0.34 -2.80 -12.77
C GLU A 39 0.82 -4.05 -12.02
N ALA A 40 2.05 -4.05 -11.50
CA ALA A 40 2.59 -5.14 -10.72
C ALA A 40 1.81 -5.38 -9.42
N CYS A 41 1.51 -4.31 -8.67
CA CYS A 41 0.68 -4.37 -7.47
C CYS A 41 -0.73 -4.89 -7.77
N LEU A 42 -1.37 -4.38 -8.83
CA LEU A 42 -2.69 -4.85 -9.23
C LEU A 42 -2.69 -6.32 -9.65
N ALA A 43 -1.68 -6.77 -10.41
CA ALA A 43 -1.57 -8.17 -10.79
C ALA A 43 -1.38 -9.10 -9.57
N LEU A 44 -0.54 -8.72 -8.59
CA LEU A 44 -0.40 -9.47 -7.35
C LEU A 44 -1.69 -9.45 -6.52
N GLN A 45 -2.39 -8.31 -6.47
CA GLN A 45 -3.65 -8.19 -5.74
C GLN A 45 -4.75 -9.04 -6.37
N ASP A 46 -5.02 -8.88 -7.67
CA ASP A 46 -6.16 -9.50 -8.34
C ASP A 46 -5.92 -11.01 -8.56
N ASP A 47 -4.70 -11.44 -8.91
CA ASP A 47 -4.42 -12.86 -9.20
C ASP A 47 -4.02 -13.66 -7.96
N GLN A 48 -3.42 -13.02 -6.95
CA GLN A 48 -2.83 -13.71 -5.80
C GLN A 48 -3.41 -13.29 -4.44
N GLY A 49 -4.36 -12.34 -4.42
CA GLY A 49 -4.96 -11.84 -3.19
C GLY A 49 -4.00 -11.02 -2.33
N ALA A 50 -2.90 -10.51 -2.90
CA ALA A 50 -1.93 -9.72 -2.16
C ALA A 50 -2.52 -8.38 -1.71
N ASP A 51 -2.19 -7.99 -0.48
CA ASP A 51 -2.45 -6.67 0.04
C ASP A 51 -1.31 -5.73 -0.37
N VAL A 52 -1.64 -4.72 -1.18
CA VAL A 52 -0.66 -3.77 -1.71
C VAL A 52 0.04 -3.00 -0.59
N ASN A 53 -0.64 -2.70 0.52
CA ASN A 53 -0.02 -2.01 1.65
C ASN A 53 1.05 -2.88 2.30
N LEU A 54 0.82 -4.19 2.45
CA LEU A 54 1.82 -5.11 2.99
C LEU A 54 2.98 -5.38 2.01
N VAL A 55 2.70 -5.43 0.70
CA VAL A 55 3.76 -5.48 -0.33
C VAL A 55 4.69 -4.27 -0.21
N LEU A 56 4.12 -3.06 -0.13
CA LEU A 56 4.91 -1.84 0.02
C LEU A 56 5.62 -1.79 1.38
N PHE A 57 5.01 -2.31 2.43
CA PHE A 57 5.59 -2.38 3.77
C PHE A 57 6.84 -3.27 3.80
N CYS A 58 6.81 -4.43 3.14
CA CYS A 58 7.96 -5.32 3.01
C CYS A 58 9.19 -4.62 2.40
N LEU A 59 8.96 -3.79 1.38
CA LEU A 59 10.01 -2.99 0.74
C LEU A 59 10.50 -1.86 1.65
N TRP A 60 9.57 -1.14 2.26
CA TRP A 60 9.88 0.03 3.09
C TRP A 60 10.68 -0.33 4.35
N VAL A 61 10.29 -1.40 5.04
CA VAL A 61 11.00 -1.86 6.26
C VAL A 61 12.47 -2.12 5.96
N ALA A 62 12.78 -2.79 4.86
CA ALA A 62 14.16 -3.07 4.46
C ALA A 62 14.94 -1.77 4.13
N GLN A 63 14.30 -0.80 3.46
CA GLN A 63 14.92 0.50 3.16
C GLN A 63 15.19 1.34 4.43
N GLN A 64 14.36 1.20 5.47
CA GLN A 64 14.45 1.95 6.72
C GLN A 64 15.27 1.24 7.82
N ASN A 65 16.17 0.33 7.45
CA ASN A 65 17.02 -0.46 8.35
C ASN A 65 16.26 -1.43 9.28
N GLY A 66 15.02 -1.77 8.97
CA GLY A 66 14.28 -2.80 9.70
C GLY A 66 14.67 -4.23 9.31
N GLY A 67 15.42 -4.38 8.22
CA GLY A 67 15.99 -5.65 7.77
C GLY A 67 14.94 -6.68 7.35
N ARG A 68 15.28 -7.96 7.56
CA ARG A 68 14.41 -9.10 7.26
C ARG A 68 13.31 -9.25 8.30
N LEU A 69 12.09 -9.34 7.83
CA LEU A 69 10.93 -9.74 8.60
C LEU A 69 10.89 -11.26 8.66
N SER A 70 10.67 -11.79 9.86
CA SER A 70 10.37 -13.20 10.03
C SER A 70 8.92 -13.50 9.62
N ARG A 71 8.67 -14.74 9.26
CA ARG A 71 7.34 -15.27 8.97
C ARG A 71 6.30 -14.90 10.05
N SER A 72 6.65 -15.06 11.32
CA SER A 72 5.72 -14.76 12.43
C SER A 72 5.42 -13.27 12.57
N GLN A 73 6.38 -12.38 12.25
CA GLN A 73 6.12 -10.94 12.18
C GLN A 73 5.13 -10.63 11.06
N LEU A 74 5.34 -11.19 9.86
CA LEU A 74 4.44 -11.01 8.72
C LEU A 74 3.02 -11.54 8.98
N GLU A 75 2.89 -12.73 9.56
CA GLU A 75 1.60 -13.27 10.02
C GLU A 75 0.93 -12.31 11.01
N GLY A 76 1.71 -11.80 11.98
CA GLY A 76 1.23 -10.82 12.94
C GLY A 76 0.80 -9.49 12.32
N TYR A 77 1.43 -9.02 11.24
CA TYR A 77 1.02 -7.81 10.53
C TYR A 77 -0.26 -8.05 9.72
N LEU A 78 -0.34 -9.19 9.02
CA LEU A 78 -1.53 -9.64 8.30
C LEU A 78 -2.76 -9.67 9.20
N ASP A 79 -2.67 -10.36 10.34
CA ASP A 79 -3.78 -10.50 11.28
C ASP A 79 -4.25 -9.13 11.82
N ARG A 80 -3.32 -8.21 12.04
CA ARG A 80 -3.60 -6.87 12.59
C ARG A 80 -4.34 -5.96 11.61
N VAL A 81 -4.15 -6.14 10.30
CA VAL A 81 -4.82 -5.31 9.28
C VAL A 81 -6.00 -6.02 8.62
N ALA A 82 -6.18 -7.33 8.85
CA ALA A 82 -7.20 -8.15 8.20
C ALA A 82 -8.62 -7.58 8.32
N ASP A 83 -9.03 -7.20 9.54
CA ASP A 83 -10.37 -6.64 9.78
C ASP A 83 -10.56 -5.29 9.09
N TRP A 84 -9.54 -4.43 9.11
CA TRP A 84 -9.58 -3.12 8.45
C TRP A 84 -9.66 -3.27 6.93
N GLN A 85 -8.85 -4.15 6.35
CA GLN A 85 -8.91 -4.48 4.93
C GLN A 85 -10.29 -5.01 4.54
N ALA A 86 -10.81 -6.01 5.25
CA ALA A 86 -12.07 -6.67 4.93
C ALA A 86 -13.30 -5.75 5.09
N GLN A 87 -13.31 -4.91 6.12
CA GLN A 87 -14.49 -4.10 6.47
C GLN A 87 -14.46 -2.68 5.91
N VAL A 88 -13.29 -2.16 5.52
CA VAL A 88 -13.12 -0.76 5.09
C VAL A 88 -12.52 -0.66 3.69
N VAL A 89 -11.29 -1.12 3.50
CA VAL A 89 -10.55 -0.91 2.24
C VAL A 89 -11.21 -1.67 1.08
N VAL A 90 -11.50 -2.96 1.25
CA VAL A 90 -12.12 -3.80 0.21
C VAL A 90 -13.50 -3.28 -0.20
N PRO A 91 -14.43 -2.96 0.73
CA PRO A 91 -15.73 -2.37 0.36
C PRO A 91 -15.61 -1.02 -0.39
N LEU A 92 -14.71 -0.13 0.04
CA LEU A 92 -14.49 1.16 -0.66
C LEU A 92 -13.98 0.95 -2.09
N ARG A 93 -13.04 0.02 -2.27
CA ARG A 93 -12.50 -0.35 -3.58
C ARG A 93 -13.57 -0.96 -4.48
N ALA A 94 -14.40 -1.84 -3.95
CA ALA A 94 -15.52 -2.44 -4.67
C ALA A 94 -16.53 -1.39 -5.13
N LEU A 95 -16.93 -0.48 -4.23
CA LEU A 95 -17.84 0.63 -4.57
C LEU A 95 -17.24 1.55 -5.64
N ARG A 96 -15.94 1.87 -5.55
CA ARG A 96 -15.26 2.66 -6.58
C ARG A 96 -15.27 1.97 -7.95
N ARG A 97 -15.07 0.65 -8.00
CA ARG A 97 -15.12 -0.15 -9.24
C ARG A 97 -16.53 -0.16 -9.82
N GLN A 98 -17.57 -0.40 -9.01
CA GLN A 98 -18.97 -0.36 -9.43
C GLN A 98 -19.37 0.99 -10.04
N LEU A 99 -18.99 2.10 -9.40
CA LEU A 99 -19.24 3.46 -9.89
C LEU A 99 -18.57 3.78 -11.23
N LYS A 100 -17.58 2.99 -11.67
CA LYS A 100 -16.94 3.11 -12.98
C LYS A 100 -17.70 2.36 -14.08
N GLU A 101 -18.29 1.22 -13.77
CA GLU A 101 -18.77 0.24 -14.74
C GLU A 101 -20.28 0.35 -15.07
N GLU A 102 -21.08 0.99 -14.21
CA GLU A 102 -22.54 0.99 -14.37
C GLU A 102 -23.10 2.02 -15.37
N SER A 103 -24.09 1.62 -16.17
CA SER A 103 -25.01 2.54 -16.87
C SER A 103 -26.12 2.98 -15.91
N SER A 104 -25.83 3.90 -15.00
CA SER A 104 -26.86 4.48 -14.15
C SER A 104 -27.65 5.56 -14.90
N ALA A 105 -28.89 5.80 -14.49
CA ALA A 105 -29.70 6.93 -14.96
C ALA A 105 -29.18 8.30 -14.45
N ILE A 106 -28.16 8.28 -13.58
CA ILE A 106 -27.54 9.48 -13.02
C ILE A 106 -26.52 10.04 -14.03
N PRO A 107 -26.49 11.37 -14.24
CA PRO A 107 -25.52 12.00 -15.12
C PRO A 107 -24.06 11.61 -14.80
N PRO A 108 -23.21 11.37 -15.82
CA PRO A 108 -21.83 10.92 -15.62
C PRO A 108 -20.99 11.80 -14.70
N GLU A 109 -21.19 13.13 -14.73
CA GLU A 109 -20.48 14.10 -13.91
C GLU A 109 -20.77 13.95 -12.41
N PHE A 110 -22.02 13.66 -12.03
CA PHE A 110 -22.38 13.44 -10.63
C PHE A 110 -21.84 12.10 -10.14
N ARG A 111 -21.84 11.08 -10.99
CA ARG A 111 -21.23 9.79 -10.68
C ARG A 111 -19.72 9.92 -10.49
N GLU A 112 -19.04 10.68 -11.33
CA GLU A 112 -17.60 10.91 -11.19
C GLU A 112 -17.25 11.69 -9.92
N LEU A 113 -18.10 12.63 -9.50
CA LEU A 113 -17.94 13.33 -8.22
C LEU A 113 -18.03 12.36 -7.03
N VAL A 114 -19.02 11.46 -7.02
CA VAL A 114 -19.16 10.44 -5.97
C VAL A 114 -17.98 9.47 -6.02
N ARG A 115 -17.61 8.98 -7.21
CA ARG A 115 -16.47 8.07 -7.40
C ARG A 115 -15.17 8.68 -6.89
N SER A 116 -14.94 9.97 -7.14
CA SER A 116 -13.77 10.70 -6.64
C SER A 116 -13.77 10.82 -5.12
N THR A 117 -14.95 11.00 -4.51
CA THR A 117 -15.10 11.02 -3.05
C THR A 117 -14.80 9.66 -2.42
N VAL A 118 -15.33 8.57 -3.01
CA VAL A 118 -15.03 7.20 -2.57
C VAL A 118 -13.55 6.88 -2.75
N LYS A 119 -12.94 7.28 -3.89
CA LYS A 119 -11.51 7.12 -4.13
C LYS A 119 -10.67 7.80 -3.05
N ARG A 120 -11.03 9.02 -2.64
CA ARG A 120 -10.34 9.72 -1.55
C ARG A 120 -10.48 8.97 -0.23
N ALA A 121 -11.68 8.51 0.11
CA ALA A 121 -11.90 7.71 1.32
C ALA A 121 -11.10 6.40 1.31
N GLU A 122 -10.99 5.73 0.16
CA GLU A 122 -10.13 4.54 -0.01
C GLU A 122 -8.66 4.88 0.27
N LEU A 123 -8.15 5.95 -0.34
CA LEU A 123 -6.77 6.40 -0.11
C LEU A 123 -6.51 6.79 1.35
N ASP A 124 -7.45 7.47 2.00
CA ASP A 124 -7.34 7.81 3.42
C ASP A 124 -7.35 6.53 4.29
N ALA A 125 -8.15 5.52 3.93
CA ALA A 125 -8.18 4.25 4.64
C ALA A 125 -6.87 3.45 4.47
N GLU A 126 -6.31 3.44 3.26
CA GLU A 126 -4.99 2.83 2.99
C GLU A 126 -3.87 3.58 3.74
N HIS A 127 -3.91 4.92 3.78
CA HIS A 127 -2.95 5.71 4.52
C HIS A 127 -3.04 5.43 6.03
N ALA A 128 -4.24 5.34 6.61
CA ALA A 128 -4.43 4.98 8.01
C ALA A 128 -3.83 3.61 8.35
N GLU A 129 -3.99 2.62 7.45
CA GLU A 129 -3.38 1.31 7.60
C GLU A 129 -1.84 1.37 7.56
N GLN A 130 -1.27 2.15 6.63
CA GLN A 130 0.18 2.35 6.56
C GLN A 130 0.73 3.05 7.81
N LEU A 131 0.02 4.04 8.37
CA LEU A 131 0.38 4.66 9.64
C LEU A 131 0.42 3.63 10.77
N TYR A 132 -0.56 2.73 10.80
CA TYR A 132 -0.60 1.68 11.81
C TYR A 132 0.55 0.69 11.62
N LEU A 133 0.76 0.16 10.42
CA LEU A 133 1.89 -0.73 10.10
C LEU A 133 3.25 -0.09 10.44
N ALA A 134 3.44 1.19 10.09
CA ALA A 134 4.66 1.93 10.40
C ALA A 134 4.90 2.05 11.92
N SER A 135 3.84 2.14 12.73
CA SER A 135 3.95 2.19 14.19
C SER A 135 4.33 0.85 14.82
N LEU A 136 4.14 -0.25 14.10
CA LEU A 136 4.48 -1.62 14.51
C LEU A 136 5.83 -2.10 13.95
N LYS A 137 6.51 -1.27 13.14
CA LYS A 137 7.76 -1.66 12.51
C LYS A 137 8.78 -2.03 13.59
N PRO A 138 9.65 -3.03 13.36
CA PRO A 138 10.73 -3.31 14.29
C PRO A 138 11.65 -2.08 14.38
N GLU A 139 12.15 -1.80 15.58
CA GLU A 139 13.28 -0.89 15.70
C GLU A 139 14.46 -1.51 14.95
N GLY A 140 15.08 -0.71 14.07
CA GLY A 140 16.30 -1.14 13.41
C GLY A 140 17.39 -1.30 14.47
N SER A 141 18.31 -2.24 14.29
CA SER A 141 19.45 -2.33 15.19
C SER A 141 20.35 -1.10 15.01
N ASP A 142 21.03 -0.65 16.07
CA ASP A 142 22.02 0.45 16.07
C ASP A 142 23.23 0.21 15.12
N SER A 143 23.22 -0.90 14.38
CA SER A 143 24.17 -1.19 13.31
C SER A 143 24.23 -0.12 12.22
N LYS A 144 25.38 -0.07 11.56
CA LYS A 144 25.62 0.76 10.36
C LYS A 144 24.53 0.51 9.30
N LYS A 145 24.01 1.59 8.72
CA LYS A 145 23.03 1.54 7.62
C LYS A 145 23.47 0.52 6.54
N PRO A 146 22.63 -0.45 6.14
CA PRO A 146 22.96 -1.43 5.12
C PRO A 146 23.27 -0.76 3.78
N SER A 147 24.06 -1.43 2.93
CA SER A 147 24.20 -0.98 1.55
C SER A 147 22.87 -1.09 0.80
N PRO A 148 22.65 -0.33 -0.29
CA PRO A 148 21.47 -0.46 -1.13
C PRO A 148 21.22 -1.91 -1.57
N GLU A 149 22.26 -2.66 -1.91
CA GLU A 149 22.12 -4.08 -2.28
C GLU A 149 21.68 -4.98 -1.12
N ALA A 150 22.21 -4.74 0.09
CA ALA A 150 21.80 -5.51 1.27
C ALA A 150 20.34 -5.23 1.63
N ALA A 151 19.91 -3.97 1.56
CA ALA A 151 18.52 -3.59 1.76
C ALA A 151 17.59 -4.17 0.68
N ALA A 152 18.02 -4.18 -0.59
CA ALA A 152 17.26 -4.82 -1.67
C ALA A 152 17.13 -6.33 -1.48
N MET A 153 18.17 -6.99 -0.98
CA MET A 153 18.13 -8.42 -0.65
C MET A 153 17.16 -8.71 0.49
N ASP A 154 17.17 -7.91 1.55
CA ASP A 154 16.22 -8.06 2.66
C ASP A 154 14.78 -7.79 2.22
N ALA A 155 14.57 -6.82 1.32
CA ALA A 155 13.25 -6.56 0.73
C ALA A 155 12.74 -7.73 -0.12
N ALA A 156 13.62 -8.35 -0.93
CA ALA A 156 13.28 -9.52 -1.72
C ALA A 156 12.86 -10.70 -0.83
N GLU A 157 13.61 -10.94 0.25
CA GLU A 157 13.31 -11.97 1.24
C GLU A 157 11.97 -11.70 1.96
N ASN A 158 11.69 -10.45 2.33
CA ASN A 158 10.42 -10.06 2.93
C ASN A 158 9.23 -10.35 2.00
N LEU A 159 9.36 -10.00 0.72
CA LEU A 159 8.33 -10.29 -0.28
C LEU A 159 8.16 -11.79 -0.52
N ALA A 160 9.25 -12.56 -0.60
CA ALA A 160 9.19 -14.00 -0.77
C ALA A 160 8.45 -14.68 0.40
N GLN A 161 8.79 -14.32 1.63
CA GLN A 161 8.09 -14.84 2.82
C GLN A 161 6.62 -14.42 2.85
N TYR A 162 6.31 -13.17 2.52
CA TYR A 162 4.93 -12.69 2.45
C TYR A 162 4.10 -13.44 1.40
N LEU A 163 4.63 -13.61 0.20
CA LEU A 163 3.96 -14.36 -0.88
C LEU A 163 3.81 -15.85 -0.53
N SER A 164 4.80 -16.43 0.17
CA SER A 164 4.73 -17.79 0.70
C SER A 164 3.60 -17.96 1.74
N LEU A 165 3.37 -16.96 2.60
CA LEU A 165 2.23 -16.95 3.53
C LEU A 165 0.88 -16.96 2.81
N LEU A 166 0.78 -16.24 1.69
CA LEU A 166 -0.38 -16.27 0.80
C LEU A 166 -0.48 -17.55 -0.04
N LYS A 167 0.49 -18.48 0.10
CA LYS A 167 0.59 -19.73 -0.67
C LYS A 167 0.69 -19.50 -2.18
N VAL A 168 1.25 -18.35 -2.57
CA VAL A 168 1.53 -18.01 -3.97
C VAL A 168 2.61 -18.94 -4.48
N ARG A 169 2.36 -19.55 -5.64
CA ARG A 169 3.38 -20.40 -6.28
C ARG A 169 4.40 -19.53 -6.99
N SER A 170 5.66 -19.84 -6.76
CA SER A 170 6.79 -19.31 -7.52
C SER A 170 6.56 -19.52 -9.02
N SER A 171 6.63 -18.45 -9.79
CA SER A 171 6.47 -18.49 -11.25
C SER A 171 7.18 -17.29 -11.87
N SER A 172 7.54 -17.39 -13.16
CA SER A 172 8.16 -16.27 -13.88
C SER A 172 7.29 -15.01 -13.85
N ARG A 173 5.95 -15.17 -13.93
CA ARG A 173 5.01 -14.05 -13.89
C ARG A 173 5.01 -13.32 -12.55
N VAL A 174 5.06 -14.06 -11.44
CA VAL A 174 5.19 -13.46 -10.10
C VAL A 174 6.56 -12.80 -9.95
N GLN A 175 7.61 -13.47 -10.41
CA GLN A 175 8.98 -12.97 -10.39
C GLN A 175 9.13 -11.63 -11.11
N GLU A 176 8.57 -11.51 -12.32
CA GLU A 176 8.58 -10.26 -13.09
C GLU A 176 7.94 -9.10 -12.32
N LYS A 177 6.86 -9.36 -11.57
CA LYS A 177 6.21 -8.33 -10.75
C LYS A 177 7.08 -7.95 -9.55
N VAL A 178 7.71 -8.91 -8.88
CA VAL A 178 8.66 -8.66 -7.78
C VAL A 178 9.87 -7.86 -8.27
N ASP A 179 10.44 -8.19 -9.43
CA ASP A 179 11.58 -7.48 -10.03
C ASP A 179 11.25 -6.01 -10.30
N VAL A 180 10.04 -5.71 -10.80
CA VAL A 180 9.55 -4.34 -11.02
C VAL A 180 9.46 -3.58 -9.70
N LEU A 181 8.90 -4.21 -8.65
CA LEU A 181 8.74 -3.60 -7.33
C LEU A 181 10.08 -3.29 -6.67
N LEU A 182 11.01 -4.25 -6.69
CA LEU A 182 12.35 -4.07 -6.14
C LEU A 182 13.14 -3.01 -6.91
N SER A 183 13.06 -3.00 -8.24
CA SER A 183 13.74 -1.99 -9.08
C SER A 183 13.22 -0.58 -8.79
N ALA A 184 11.94 -0.42 -8.49
CA ALA A 184 11.34 0.85 -8.15
C ALA A 184 11.70 1.33 -6.73
N ALA A 185 11.76 0.41 -5.77
CA ALA A 185 12.13 0.72 -4.39
C ALA A 185 13.63 0.97 -4.18
N PHE A 186 14.48 0.38 -5.02
CA PHE A 186 15.94 0.44 -4.92
C PHE A 186 16.58 0.87 -6.27
N PRO A 187 16.35 2.12 -6.73
CA PRO A 187 16.78 2.58 -8.05
C PRO A 187 18.30 2.62 -8.23
N ASP A 188 19.06 2.69 -7.14
CA ASP A 188 20.53 2.70 -7.14
C ASP A 188 21.15 1.30 -7.30
N VAL A 189 20.33 0.23 -7.24
CA VAL A 189 20.80 -1.14 -7.43
C VAL A 189 20.61 -1.54 -8.89
N PRO A 190 21.68 -2.00 -9.59
CA PRO A 190 21.58 -2.47 -10.97
C PRO A 190 20.50 -3.54 -11.16
N ARG A 191 19.74 -3.45 -12.25
CA ARG A 191 18.59 -4.35 -12.52
C ARG A 191 19.00 -5.81 -12.66
N ASP A 192 20.18 -6.09 -13.19
CA ASP A 192 20.75 -7.44 -13.27
C ASP A 192 21.00 -8.02 -11.87
N LYS A 193 21.46 -7.21 -10.92
CA LYS A 193 21.57 -7.61 -9.51
C LYS A 193 20.19 -7.84 -8.88
N ILE A 194 19.21 -6.96 -9.13
CA ILE A 194 17.84 -7.15 -8.62
C ILE A 194 17.25 -8.48 -9.11
N ALA A 195 17.37 -8.77 -10.41
CA ALA A 195 16.88 -10.01 -10.99
C ALA A 195 17.57 -11.26 -10.40
N ILE A 196 18.81 -11.14 -9.91
CA ILE A 196 19.50 -12.22 -9.20
C ILE A 196 18.94 -12.35 -7.77
N LEU A 197 18.86 -11.25 -7.03
CA LEU A 197 18.38 -11.23 -5.64
C LEU A 197 16.97 -11.79 -5.50
N ALA A 198 16.09 -11.41 -6.42
CA ALA A 198 14.68 -11.76 -6.38
C ALA A 198 14.41 -13.25 -6.67
N ARG A 199 15.41 -14.00 -7.18
CA ARG A 199 15.32 -15.45 -7.49
C ARG A 199 15.84 -16.36 -6.38
N TYR A 200 16.44 -15.81 -5.33
CA TYR A 200 16.87 -16.61 -4.18
C TYR A 200 15.66 -16.90 -3.29
N GLU A 201 14.94 -17.98 -3.60
CA GLU A 201 14.00 -18.60 -2.67
C GLU A 201 14.77 -19.58 -1.77
N THR A 202 14.71 -19.40 -0.45
CA THR A 202 15.17 -20.38 0.56
C THR A 202 14.21 -21.55 0.71
#